data_AF-A0A8T9QK66-F1
#
_entry.id   AF-A0A8T9QK66-F1
#
_cell.length_a   1.000
_cell.length_b   1.000
_cell.length_c   1.000
_cell.angle_alpha   90.00
_cell.angle_beta   90.00
_cell.angle_gamma   90.00
#
_symmetry.space_group_name_H-M   'P 1'
#
loop_
_entity.id
_entity.type
_entity.pdbx_description
1 polymer ?
#
loop_
_entity_poly.entity_id
_entity_poly.type
_entity_poly.pdbx_seq_one_letter_code
_entity_poly.pdbx_strand_id
1 'polypeptide(L)'
;MDYVFTDPPFGDYIPYAEINQINEVWLGRMTDRTEEVIMSNAQGKGVDDYGRMMGQVFKEVSRVMKPDALATVVFHSAKASVWKALTEAYDSAGLSVRATSVLDKIQASFKQVVSTVSVKGDPLLLLSKGATSLGVTGLTAEDIATQIIEQAKEAVESERGSQRLYSRFISRCLEVGEDVHLGAREFYERAEKALKE
;
A
#
# COMPACT_ATOMS: atom_id res chain seq x y z
N MET A 1 20.37 -9.63 -8.43
CA MET A 1 19.78 -8.38 -8.94
C MET A 1 20.29 -7.21 -8.12
N ASP A 2 20.69 -6.13 -8.79
CA ASP A 2 21.23 -4.92 -8.17
C ASP A 2 20.15 -3.95 -7.69
N TYR A 3 18.94 -4.06 -8.25
CA TYR A 3 17.77 -3.29 -7.87
C TYR A 3 16.50 -4.02 -8.29
N VAL A 4 15.40 -3.80 -7.57
CA VAL A 4 14.07 -4.30 -7.93
C VAL A 4 13.09 -3.14 -7.92
N PHE A 5 12.21 -3.06 -8.93
CA PHE A 5 11.08 -2.14 -8.95
C PHE A 5 9.83 -2.94 -9.26
N THR A 6 8.79 -2.83 -8.44
CA THR A 6 7.57 -3.62 -8.61
C THR A 6 6.31 -2.85 -8.17
N ASP A 7 5.20 -3.17 -8.82
CA ASP A 7 3.86 -2.63 -8.57
C ASP A 7 2.89 -3.81 -8.38
N PRO A 8 2.87 -4.44 -7.19
CA PRO A 8 2.05 -5.62 -6.94
C PRO A 8 0.55 -5.27 -6.84
N PRO A 9 -0.34 -6.26 -7.02
CA PRO A 9 -1.78 -6.02 -6.91
C PRO A 9 -2.20 -5.50 -5.53
N PHE A 10 -3.17 -4.57 -5.50
CA PHE A 10 -3.65 -3.89 -4.28
C PHE A 10 -4.82 -4.62 -3.61
N GLY A 11 -4.63 -5.88 -3.21
CA GLY A 11 -5.67 -6.68 -2.56
C GLY A 11 -6.86 -6.96 -3.50
N ASP A 12 -8.05 -6.43 -3.19
CA ASP A 12 -9.29 -6.64 -3.95
C ASP A 12 -9.60 -5.55 -5.00
N TYR A 13 -8.62 -4.71 -5.34
CA TYR A 13 -8.87 -3.54 -6.20
C TYR A 13 -9.17 -3.87 -7.67
N ILE A 14 -8.48 -4.88 -8.23
CA ILE A 14 -8.66 -5.33 -9.62
C ILE A 14 -8.60 -6.87 -9.64
N PRO A 15 -9.73 -7.54 -9.99
CA PRO A 15 -9.74 -8.98 -10.23
C PRO A 15 -9.38 -9.26 -11.70
N TYR A 16 -8.08 -9.44 -11.99
CA TYR A 16 -7.57 -9.43 -13.38
C TYR A 16 -8.09 -10.61 -14.19
N ALA A 17 -8.01 -11.82 -13.64
CA ALA A 17 -8.48 -13.02 -14.34
C ALA A 17 -9.99 -12.98 -14.57
N GLU A 18 -10.78 -12.51 -13.61
CA GLU A 18 -12.23 -12.40 -13.76
C GLU A 18 -12.63 -11.39 -14.83
N ILE A 19 -11.94 -10.25 -14.92
CA ILE A 19 -12.19 -9.25 -15.97
C ILE A 19 -11.83 -9.81 -17.36
N ASN A 20 -10.83 -10.69 -17.45
CA ASN A 20 -10.39 -11.25 -18.72
C ASN A 20 -11.23 -12.46 -19.19
N GLN A 21 -12.17 -12.94 -18.38
CA GLN A 21 -12.90 -14.19 -18.62
C GLN A 21 -13.58 -14.27 -20.01
N ILE A 22 -14.21 -13.18 -20.48
CA ILE A 22 -14.89 -13.16 -21.78
C ILE A 22 -13.88 -13.37 -22.93
N ASN A 23 -12.72 -12.70 -22.85
CA ASN A 23 -11.68 -12.83 -23.86
C ASN A 23 -11.10 -14.24 -23.86
N GLU A 24 -10.88 -14.81 -22.68
CA GLU A 24 -10.34 -16.17 -22.51
C GLU A 24 -11.27 -17.25 -23.10
N VAL A 25 -12.58 -17.10 -22.90
CA VAL A 25 -13.58 -17.99 -23.50
C VAL A 25 -13.53 -17.90 -25.03
N TRP A 26 -13.42 -16.69 -25.60
CA TRP A 26 -13.33 -16.53 -27.05
C TRP A 26 -12.02 -17.11 -27.62
N LEU A 27 -10.91 -16.95 -26.91
CA LEU A 27 -9.59 -17.48 -27.30
C LEU A 27 -9.44 -18.99 -27.00
N GLY A 28 -10.42 -19.61 -26.35
CA GLY A 28 -10.46 -21.04 -26.05
C GLY A 28 -9.40 -21.49 -25.03
N ARG A 29 -8.85 -20.57 -24.23
CA ARG A 29 -7.85 -20.86 -23.20
C ARG A 29 -8.12 -20.04 -21.94
N MET A 30 -8.29 -20.74 -20.82
CA MET A 30 -8.53 -20.14 -19.52
C MET A 30 -7.21 -19.98 -18.76
N THR A 31 -7.08 -18.88 -18.02
CA THR A 31 -5.94 -18.62 -17.13
C THR A 31 -6.02 -19.49 -15.87
N ASP A 32 -4.88 -20.04 -15.43
CA ASP A 32 -4.77 -20.62 -14.10
C ASP A 32 -4.72 -19.50 -13.06
N ARG A 33 -5.74 -19.46 -12.21
CA ARG A 33 -5.93 -18.41 -11.19
C ARG A 33 -5.31 -18.80 -9.86
N THR A 34 -4.77 -20.02 -9.72
CA THR A 34 -4.29 -20.54 -8.43
C THR A 34 -3.25 -19.62 -7.80
N GLU A 35 -2.28 -19.15 -8.59
CA GLU A 35 -1.17 -18.30 -8.13
C GLU A 35 -1.42 -16.78 -8.30
N GLU A 36 -2.63 -16.36 -8.67
CA GLU A 36 -2.96 -14.93 -8.77
C GLU A 36 -3.00 -14.28 -7.38
N VAL A 37 -2.13 -13.28 -7.16
CA VAL A 37 -1.95 -12.61 -5.86
C VAL A 37 -2.95 -11.48 -5.68
N ILE A 38 -4.23 -11.82 -5.51
CA ILE A 38 -5.32 -10.87 -5.24
C ILE A 38 -6.23 -11.38 -4.12
N MET A 39 -7.05 -10.49 -3.58
CA MET A 39 -8.22 -10.87 -2.77
C MET A 39 -9.43 -10.97 -3.70
N SER A 40 -10.11 -12.12 -3.70
CA SER A 40 -11.27 -12.35 -4.58
C SER A 40 -12.27 -13.29 -3.93
N ASN A 41 -13.50 -12.82 -3.75
CA ASN A 41 -14.62 -13.65 -3.29
C ASN A 41 -14.90 -14.81 -4.27
N ALA A 42 -14.75 -14.58 -5.58
CA ALA A 42 -14.99 -15.59 -6.60
C ALA A 42 -13.93 -16.71 -6.58
N GLN A 43 -12.73 -16.42 -6.07
CA GLN A 43 -11.65 -17.40 -5.88
C GLN A 43 -11.55 -17.91 -4.45
N GLY A 44 -12.36 -17.39 -3.52
CA GLY A 44 -12.27 -17.72 -2.09
C GLY A 44 -10.98 -17.24 -1.43
N LYS A 45 -10.33 -16.19 -1.96
CA LYS A 45 -9.05 -15.66 -1.45
C LYS A 45 -9.29 -14.45 -0.56
N GLY A 46 -8.93 -14.60 0.72
CA GLY A 46 -9.03 -13.54 1.73
C GLY A 46 -7.76 -12.72 1.90
N VAL A 47 -7.74 -11.85 2.92
CA VAL A 47 -6.56 -11.04 3.27
C VAL A 47 -5.38 -11.91 3.71
N ASP A 48 -5.65 -13.03 4.40
CA ASP A 48 -4.61 -13.96 4.86
C ASP A 48 -3.95 -14.68 3.68
N ASP A 49 -4.72 -15.08 2.67
CA ASP A 49 -4.19 -15.65 1.43
C ASP A 49 -3.32 -14.64 0.68
N TYR A 50 -3.82 -13.41 0.56
CA TYR A 50 -3.08 -12.32 -0.06
C TYR A 50 -1.74 -12.07 0.65
N GLY A 51 -1.74 -11.95 1.98
CA GLY A 51 -0.52 -11.77 2.77
C GLY A 51 0.47 -12.93 2.61
N ARG A 52 -0.02 -14.18 2.67
CA ARG A 52 0.80 -15.38 2.45
C ARG A 52 1.44 -15.41 1.07
N MET A 53 0.67 -15.11 0.02
CA MET A 53 1.13 -15.10 -1.37
C MET A 53 2.11 -13.94 -1.62
N MET A 54 1.83 -12.74 -1.11
CA MET A 54 2.78 -11.62 -1.12
C MET A 54 4.07 -11.95 -0.38
N GLY A 55 4.01 -12.69 0.73
CA GLY A 55 5.19 -13.15 1.45
C GLY A 55 6.06 -14.08 0.61
N GLN A 56 5.45 -14.94 -0.23
CA GLN A 56 6.20 -15.75 -1.20
C GLN A 56 6.89 -14.87 -2.25
N VAL A 57 6.19 -13.85 -2.78
CA VAL A 57 6.76 -12.88 -3.73
C VAL A 57 7.97 -12.16 -3.10
N PHE A 58 7.83 -11.61 -1.89
CA PHE A 58 8.91 -10.89 -1.23
C PHE A 58 10.08 -11.79 -0.82
N LYS A 59 9.84 -13.06 -0.47
CA LYS A 59 10.91 -14.05 -0.27
C LYS A 59 11.73 -14.26 -1.53
N GLU A 60 11.09 -14.34 -2.68
CA GLU A 60 11.79 -14.45 -3.96
C GLU A 60 12.55 -13.17 -4.32
N VAL A 61 11.96 -11.99 -4.09
CA VAL A 61 12.64 -10.70 -4.23
C VAL A 61 13.90 -10.66 -3.36
N SER A 62 13.77 -11.01 -2.08
CA SER A 62 14.89 -11.07 -1.14
C SER A 62 15.94 -12.09 -1.60
N ARG A 63 15.54 -13.28 -2.07
CA ARG A 63 16.47 -14.32 -2.53
C ARG A 63 17.34 -13.86 -3.71
N VAL A 64 16.76 -13.16 -4.70
CA VAL A 64 17.50 -12.74 -5.91
C VAL A 64 18.24 -11.42 -5.75
N MET A 65 17.86 -10.60 -4.79
CA MET A 65 18.48 -9.30 -4.53
C MET A 65 19.88 -9.47 -3.88
N LYS A 66 20.88 -8.68 -4.30
CA LYS A 66 22.19 -8.66 -3.64
C LYS A 66 22.05 -8.14 -2.19
N PRO A 67 23.00 -8.41 -1.27
CA PRO A 67 22.93 -7.96 0.13
C PRO A 67 22.66 -6.46 0.29
N ASP A 68 23.38 -5.62 -0.47
CA ASP A 68 23.28 -4.15 -0.39
C ASP A 68 22.33 -3.54 -1.42
N ALA A 69 21.59 -4.37 -2.17
CA ALA A 69 20.65 -3.89 -3.17
C ALA A 69 19.33 -3.44 -2.52
N LEU A 70 18.61 -2.59 -3.25
CA LEU A 70 17.36 -1.97 -2.82
C LEU A 70 16.19 -2.43 -3.71
N ALA A 71 14.99 -2.37 -3.16
CA ALA A 71 13.76 -2.62 -3.91
C ALA A 71 12.78 -1.45 -3.71
N THR A 72 12.17 -0.95 -4.78
CA THR A 72 11.03 -0.04 -4.68
C THR A 72 9.74 -0.80 -4.94
N VAL A 73 8.79 -0.66 -4.02
CA VAL A 73 7.43 -1.18 -4.14
C VAL A 73 6.48 -0.02 -4.24
N VAL A 74 5.71 0.04 -5.33
CA VAL A 74 4.58 0.95 -5.47
C VAL A 74 3.39 0.29 -4.81
N PHE A 75 2.80 0.91 -3.79
CA PHE A 75 1.65 0.29 -3.13
C PHE A 75 0.65 1.31 -2.61
N HIS A 76 -0.63 0.99 -2.78
CA HIS A 76 -1.68 1.78 -2.20
C HIS A 76 -2.88 0.93 -1.77
N SER A 77 -3.41 1.17 -0.58
CA SER A 77 -4.68 0.59 -0.13
C SER A 77 -5.45 1.52 0.79
N ALA A 78 -6.78 1.48 0.67
CA ALA A 78 -7.69 2.16 1.59
C ALA A 78 -7.91 1.39 2.91
N LYS A 79 -7.50 0.11 2.97
CA LYS A 79 -7.76 -0.79 4.10
C LYS A 79 -6.49 -1.00 4.93
N ALA A 80 -6.57 -0.70 6.22
CA ALA A 80 -5.53 -0.96 7.21
C ALA A 80 -5.08 -2.43 7.22
N SER A 81 -6.02 -3.38 7.12
CA SER A 81 -5.72 -4.82 7.10
C SER A 81 -4.83 -5.24 5.93
N VAL A 82 -4.94 -4.57 4.79
CA VAL A 82 -4.11 -4.85 3.61
C VAL A 82 -2.70 -4.30 3.80
N TRP A 83 -2.56 -3.12 4.41
CA TRP A 83 -1.25 -2.58 4.81
C TRP A 83 -0.53 -3.49 5.80
N LYS A 84 -1.25 -3.97 6.82
CA LYS A 84 -0.72 -4.93 7.78
C LYS A 84 -0.23 -6.20 7.10
N ALA A 85 -1.05 -6.80 6.24
CA ALA A 85 -0.66 -8.00 5.48
C ALA A 85 0.57 -7.77 4.60
N LEU A 86 0.72 -6.59 3.99
CA LEU A 86 1.91 -6.23 3.22
C LEU A 86 3.15 -6.11 4.11
N THR A 87 3.02 -5.44 5.26
CA THR A 87 4.10 -5.28 6.24
C THR A 87 4.63 -6.61 6.74
N GLU A 88 3.74 -7.48 7.20
CA GLU A 88 4.10 -8.83 7.62
C GLU A 88 4.74 -9.65 6.48
N ALA A 89 4.28 -9.44 5.24
CA ALA A 89 4.80 -10.13 4.07
C ALA A 89 6.27 -9.77 3.75
N TYR A 90 6.64 -8.49 3.74
CA TYR A 90 8.03 -8.10 3.50
C TYR A 90 8.92 -8.31 4.73
N ASP A 91 8.40 -8.14 5.95
CA ASP A 91 9.15 -8.38 7.19
C ASP A 91 9.55 -9.86 7.31
N SER A 92 8.60 -10.77 7.05
CA SER A 92 8.88 -12.22 7.06
C SER A 92 9.84 -12.67 5.94
N ALA A 93 10.10 -11.82 4.95
CA ALA A 93 11.10 -12.03 3.91
C ALA A 93 12.49 -11.42 4.26
N GLY A 94 12.64 -10.83 5.45
CA GLY A 94 13.88 -10.18 5.90
C GLY A 94 14.15 -8.84 5.21
N LEU A 95 13.10 -8.19 4.72
CA LEU A 95 13.14 -6.85 4.15
C LEU A 95 12.58 -5.85 5.16
N SER A 96 13.02 -4.60 5.07
CA SER A 96 12.56 -3.49 5.91
C SER A 96 12.46 -2.20 5.12
N VAL A 97 11.56 -1.31 5.56
CA VAL A 97 11.41 0.03 4.98
C VAL A 97 12.60 0.90 5.39
N ARG A 98 13.32 1.41 4.39
CA ARG A 98 14.45 2.33 4.55
C ARG A 98 14.07 3.79 4.33
N ALA A 99 13.12 4.03 3.44
CA ALA A 99 12.56 5.34 3.18
C ALA A 99 11.18 5.18 2.53
N THR A 100 10.35 6.21 2.66
CA THR A 100 9.11 6.31 1.91
C THR A 100 9.11 7.56 1.04
N SER A 101 8.33 7.54 -0.03
CA SER A 101 8.06 8.71 -0.86
C SER A 101 6.61 8.65 -1.35
N VAL A 102 6.11 9.74 -1.94
CA VAL A 102 4.77 9.79 -2.51
C VAL A 102 4.89 10.08 -4.00
N LEU A 103 4.41 9.15 -4.82
CA LEU A 103 4.34 9.33 -6.27
C LEU A 103 3.08 10.13 -6.62
N ASP A 104 3.27 11.38 -7.04
CA ASP A 104 2.16 12.21 -7.52
C ASP A 104 1.75 11.80 -8.94
N LYS A 105 0.54 11.23 -9.08
CA LYS A 105 -0.03 10.85 -10.37
C LYS A 105 -0.64 12.09 -11.04
N ILE A 106 0.14 12.71 -11.92
CA ILE A 106 -0.27 13.92 -12.67
C ILE A 106 -1.48 13.64 -13.60
N GLN A 107 -1.72 12.38 -14.01
CA GLN A 107 -2.88 11.97 -14.81
C GLN A 107 -3.78 11.00 -14.02
N ALA A 108 -5.03 11.39 -13.78
CA ALA A 108 -6.02 10.54 -13.09
C ALA A 108 -6.53 9.41 -14.00
N SER A 109 -6.70 8.21 -13.44
CA SER A 109 -7.33 7.06 -14.11
C SER A 109 -8.86 7.18 -14.08
N PHE A 110 -9.55 6.62 -15.09
CA PHE A 110 -11.03 6.58 -15.16
C PHE A 110 -11.70 6.06 -13.86
N LYS A 111 -11.09 5.11 -13.14
CA LYS A 111 -11.63 4.61 -11.85
C LYS A 111 -11.65 5.68 -10.76
N GLN A 112 -10.72 6.63 -10.75
CA GLN A 112 -10.64 7.70 -9.76
C GLN A 112 -11.70 8.79 -9.97
N VAL A 113 -12.35 8.83 -11.14
CA VAL A 113 -13.44 9.76 -11.46
C VAL A 113 -14.79 9.27 -10.95
N VAL A 114 -14.96 7.96 -10.76
CA VAL A 114 -16.27 7.34 -10.45
C VAL A 114 -16.39 6.88 -8.98
N SER A 115 -15.28 6.61 -8.29
CA SER A 115 -15.31 6.18 -6.87
C SER A 115 -15.25 7.37 -5.90
N THR A 116 -16.18 7.42 -4.94
CA THR A 116 -16.26 8.43 -3.84
C THR A 116 -15.06 8.40 -2.89
N VAL A 117 -14.25 7.34 -2.91
CA VAL A 117 -13.04 7.16 -2.10
C VAL A 117 -11.87 6.88 -3.05
N SER A 118 -11.40 7.89 -3.77
CA SER A 118 -10.14 7.80 -4.53
C SER A 118 -9.00 8.32 -3.67
N VAL A 119 -7.85 7.64 -3.70
CA VAL A 119 -6.61 8.15 -3.10
C VAL A 119 -5.73 8.73 -4.20
N LYS A 120 -5.06 9.84 -3.87
CA LYS A 120 -4.18 10.64 -4.74
C LYS A 120 -2.80 10.65 -4.09
N GLY A 121 -1.82 10.14 -4.83
CA GLY A 121 -0.46 9.91 -4.37
C GLY A 121 -0.28 8.46 -3.92
N ASP A 122 0.50 7.67 -4.67
CA ASP A 122 0.82 6.30 -4.27
C ASP A 122 2.06 6.32 -3.37
N PRO A 123 1.99 5.78 -2.14
CA PRO A 123 3.19 5.52 -1.36
C PRO A 123 4.17 4.63 -2.13
N LEU A 124 5.42 5.09 -2.20
CA LEU A 124 6.57 4.32 -2.66
C LEU A 124 7.36 3.87 -1.44
N LEU A 125 7.58 2.58 -1.32
CA LEU A 125 8.38 1.99 -0.25
C LEU A 125 9.75 1.61 -0.80
N LEU A 126 10.80 2.20 -0.25
CA LEU A 126 12.16 1.75 -0.51
C LEU A 126 12.53 0.70 0.53
N LEU A 127 12.64 -0.55 0.10
CA LEU A 127 13.00 -1.69 0.92
C LEU A 127 14.49 -2.02 0.78
N SER A 128 15.07 -2.49 1.88
CA SER A 128 16.42 -3.07 1.92
C SER A 128 16.44 -4.36 2.72
N LYS A 129 17.44 -5.22 2.51
CA LYS A 129 17.66 -6.38 3.37
C LYS A 129 18.10 -5.94 4.75
N GLY A 130 17.57 -6.62 5.77
CA GLY A 130 17.92 -6.38 7.16
C GLY A 130 16.69 -6.08 8.00
N ALA A 131 16.84 -6.22 9.31
CA ALA A 131 15.81 -5.85 10.27
C ALA A 131 15.65 -4.32 10.28
N THR A 132 14.40 -3.85 10.31
CA THR A 132 14.07 -2.46 10.61
C THR A 132 14.76 -2.11 11.92
N SER A 133 15.70 -1.16 11.91
CA SER A 133 16.10 -0.49 13.15
C SER A 133 14.91 0.38 13.55
N LEU A 134 13.92 -0.23 14.19
CA LEU A 134 12.77 0.45 14.76
C LEU A 134 13.34 1.48 15.74
N GLY A 135 13.42 2.74 15.30
CA GLY A 135 13.51 3.83 16.23
C GLY A 135 12.21 3.76 17.01
N VAL A 136 12.26 3.24 18.24
CA VAL A 136 11.11 3.18 19.14
C VAL A 136 10.74 4.63 19.48
N THR A 137 10.04 5.27 18.56
CA THR A 137 9.27 6.46 18.86
C THR A 137 7.98 5.92 19.42
N GLY A 138 7.68 6.17 20.69
CA GLY A 138 6.39 5.80 21.29
C GLY A 138 5.20 6.58 20.72
N LEU A 139 5.22 6.87 19.42
CA LEU A 139 4.17 7.53 18.67
C LEU A 139 3.25 6.46 18.13
N THR A 140 1.97 6.54 18.52
CA THR A 140 0.95 5.64 18.01
C THR A 140 0.44 6.12 16.64
N ALA A 141 -0.23 5.25 15.89
CA ALA A 141 -0.92 5.65 14.67
C ALA A 141 -1.88 6.85 14.89
N GLU A 142 -2.52 6.91 16.06
CA GLU A 142 -3.40 8.02 16.46
C GLU A 142 -2.65 9.35 16.65
N ASP A 143 -1.48 9.31 17.27
CA ASP A 143 -0.62 10.48 17.45
C ASP A 143 -0.13 11.00 16.10
N ILE A 144 0.30 10.08 15.22
CA ILE A 144 0.77 10.42 13.86
C ILE A 144 -0.36 11.05 13.06
N ALA A 145 -1.57 10.47 13.07
CA ALA A 145 -2.71 11.02 12.36
C ALA A 145 -3.05 12.44 12.85
N THR A 146 -3.05 12.66 14.16
CA THR A 146 -3.28 13.99 14.75
C THR A 146 -2.22 14.99 14.31
N GLN A 147 -0.94 14.63 14.40
CA GLN A 147 0.16 15.50 14.01
C GLN A 147 0.09 15.91 12.53
N ILE A 148 -0.19 14.96 11.64
CA ILE A 148 -0.32 15.23 10.20
C ILE A 148 -1.49 16.16 9.90
N ILE A 149 -2.64 15.96 10.56
CA ILE A 149 -3.82 16.82 10.37
C ILE A 149 -3.58 18.23 10.91
N GLU A 150 -2.96 18.38 12.09
CA GLU A 150 -2.65 19.69 12.65
C GLU A 150 -1.63 20.45 11.79
N GLN A 151 -0.57 19.78 11.31
CA GLN A 151 0.38 20.39 10.38
C GLN A 151 -0.28 20.84 9.06
N ALA A 152 -1.32 20.13 8.62
CA ALA A 152 -2.06 20.49 7.41
C ALA A 152 -2.88 21.79 7.56
N LYS A 153 -3.30 22.15 8.78
CA LYS A 153 -4.00 23.43 9.03
C LYS A 153 -3.14 24.63 8.68
N GLU A 154 -1.83 24.55 8.89
CA GLU A 154 -0.88 25.62 8.56
C GLU A 154 -0.38 25.56 7.10
N ALA A 155 -0.65 24.45 6.40
CA ALA A 155 -0.20 24.23 5.03
C ALA A 155 -1.08 24.95 3.99
N VAL A 156 -0.54 25.13 2.79
CA VAL A 156 -1.24 25.69 1.63
C VAL A 156 -2.43 24.80 1.25
N GLU A 157 -3.54 25.38 0.78
CA GLU A 157 -4.78 24.68 0.42
C GLU A 157 -4.57 23.44 -0.49
N SER A 158 -3.63 23.53 -1.43
CA SER A 158 -3.26 22.43 -2.34
C SER A 158 -2.62 21.22 -1.64
N GLU A 159 -2.16 21.39 -0.40
CA GLU A 159 -1.57 20.33 0.44
C GLU A 159 -2.59 19.69 1.40
N ARG A 160 -3.79 20.26 1.53
CA ARG A 160 -4.81 19.83 2.51
C ARG A 160 -5.72 18.70 2.04
N GLY A 161 -5.51 18.16 0.83
CA GLY A 161 -6.32 17.07 0.31
C GLY A 161 -6.23 15.83 1.19
N SER A 162 -7.36 15.33 1.70
CA SER A 162 -7.45 14.19 2.63
C SER A 162 -6.66 12.97 2.14
N GLN A 163 -6.69 12.73 0.83
CA GLN A 163 -5.92 11.69 0.17
C GLN A 163 -4.41 11.81 0.39
N ARG A 164 -3.87 13.02 0.18
CA ARG A 164 -2.44 13.30 0.30
C ARG A 164 -2.01 13.23 1.76
N LEU A 165 -2.86 13.70 2.67
CA LEU A 165 -2.66 13.56 4.11
C LEU A 165 -2.63 12.10 4.53
N TYR A 166 -3.50 11.25 3.98
CA TYR A 166 -3.47 9.83 4.26
C TYR A 166 -2.19 9.16 3.73
N SER A 167 -1.73 9.49 2.51
CA SER A 167 -0.45 8.96 2.02
C SER A 167 0.73 9.39 2.91
N ARG A 168 0.73 10.63 3.43
CA ARG A 168 1.72 11.10 4.42
C ARG A 168 1.62 10.36 5.75
N PHE A 169 0.40 10.11 6.23
CA PHE A 169 0.14 9.33 7.44
C PHE A 169 0.72 7.90 7.31
N ILE A 170 0.41 7.21 6.21
CA ILE A 170 0.95 5.87 5.94
C ILE A 170 2.47 5.89 5.88
N SER A 171 3.05 6.81 5.11
CA SER A 171 4.50 7.01 5.03
C SER A 171 5.14 7.13 6.41
N ARG A 172 4.53 7.96 7.28
CA ARG A 172 5.07 8.22 8.61
C ARG A 172 4.94 7.00 9.53
N CYS A 173 3.81 6.28 9.50
CA CYS A 173 3.65 5.01 10.22
C CYS A 173 4.75 4.01 9.84
N LEU A 174 4.97 3.81 8.54
CA LEU A 174 5.96 2.86 8.05
C LEU A 174 7.41 3.26 8.39
N GLU A 175 7.73 4.55 8.39
CA GLU A 175 9.05 5.06 8.77
C GLU A 175 9.38 4.87 10.25
N VAL A 176 8.37 5.00 11.12
CA VAL A 176 8.55 4.75 12.56
C VAL A 176 8.34 3.27 12.92
N GLY A 177 7.88 2.47 11.95
CA GLY A 177 7.53 1.06 12.12
C GLY A 177 6.32 0.81 13.01
N GLU A 178 5.39 1.76 13.02
CA GLU A 178 4.08 1.63 13.65
C GLU A 178 3.09 1.03 12.66
N ASP A 179 2.24 0.12 13.14
CA ASP A 179 1.20 -0.50 12.33
C ASP A 179 0.16 0.52 11.87
N VAL A 180 -0.24 0.40 10.60
CA VAL A 180 -1.34 1.20 10.06
C VAL A 180 -2.66 0.65 10.62
N HIS A 181 -3.19 1.30 11.65
CA HIS A 181 -4.48 0.93 12.26
C HIS A 181 -5.68 1.67 11.66
N LEU A 182 -5.47 2.90 11.19
CA LEU A 182 -6.52 3.75 10.61
C LEU A 182 -6.69 3.48 9.12
N GLY A 183 -7.91 3.13 8.70
CA GLY A 183 -8.26 3.04 7.28
C GLY A 183 -8.50 4.41 6.66
N ALA A 184 -8.47 4.48 5.32
CA ALA A 184 -8.61 5.75 4.60
C ALA A 184 -9.93 6.48 4.92
N ARG A 185 -11.05 5.76 5.02
CA ARG A 185 -12.36 6.36 5.32
C ARG A 185 -12.37 7.10 6.66
N GLU A 186 -11.92 6.43 7.70
CA GLU A 186 -11.88 6.97 9.07
C GLU A 186 -10.92 8.16 9.15
N PHE A 187 -9.76 8.04 8.51
CA PHE A 187 -8.80 9.15 8.41
C PHE A 187 -9.40 10.36 7.66
N TYR A 188 -10.09 10.15 6.54
CA TYR A 188 -10.72 11.22 5.77
C TYR A 188 -11.79 11.95 6.55
N GLU A 189 -12.69 11.21 7.21
CA GLU A 189 -13.74 11.80 8.06
C GLU A 189 -13.14 12.69 9.16
N ARG A 190 -12.03 12.24 9.77
CA ARG A 190 -11.31 13.01 10.79
C ARG A 190 -10.64 14.25 10.21
N ALA A 191 -9.93 14.12 9.10
CA ALA A 191 -9.23 15.22 8.45
C ALA A 191 -10.20 16.30 7.97
N GLU A 192 -11.31 15.92 7.32
CA GLU A 192 -12.33 16.85 6.84
C GLU A 192 -13.03 17.58 7.98
N LYS A 193 -13.28 16.91 9.11
CA LYS A 193 -13.85 17.54 10.29
C LYS A 193 -12.89 18.58 10.86
N ALA A 194 -11.62 18.22 11.06
CA ALA A 194 -10.61 19.09 11.65
C ALA A 194 -10.21 20.28 10.78
N LEU A 195 -10.33 20.18 9.45
CA LEU A 195 -10.01 21.27 8.52
C LEU A 195 -11.17 22.26 8.29
N LYS A 196 -12.39 21.92 8.72
CA LYS A 196 -13.56 22.81 8.69
C LYS A 196 -13.71 23.65 9.96
N GLU A 197 -13.05 23.24 11.04
CA GLU A 197 -12.97 23.92 12.34
C GLU A 197 -11.85 24.96 12.35
#